data_AF-A0A822AE32-F1
#
_entry.id   AF-A0A822AE32-F1
#
_cell.length_a   1.000
_cell.length_b   1.000
_cell.length_c   1.000
_cell.angle_alpha   90.00
_cell.angle_beta   90.00
_cell.angle_gamma   90.00
#
_symmetry.space_group_name_H-M   'P 1'
#
loop_
_entity.id
_entity.type
_entity.pdbx_description
1 polymer ?
#
loop_
_entity_poly.entity_id
_entity_poly.type
_entity_poly.pdbx_seq_one_letter_code
_entity_poly.pdbx_strand_id
1 'polypeptide(L)'
;MSAKITQRRRQLDNKRSSSVNNENTNGNANIIAAAAAARRRNQHRHYPTSNRSRFEYLFKNIMKKKFPITIPSYLITMIGGLIFAFFLYRVIITIIDYRNQYEYTNIPIKLPKLVNINDTTPKFSPQRFWGTYRSNLYFGIKHRSARSLSGGLMWFDYNKLQQSNDRFLRHWCDQNDRLKYGWTYHDGETFGIEQIYDDNLHLNIQWLKQINGEHGGDWTTRINVTPQPQNRTIPISLFFYFHHDLPWIDEISSISNESPDIIIIRGQTNELDGFTIKIKLNTQTNQILTRTLTDIFHLDKIHENLLTKLTTNSYEQPYVLLIDQPFKDFEHNTFFIQLTLKQPLVNEIFSFDIIYQSDSSNNEREQDLTGYYFNEEINRLQKQFDERFENIFQLKTKQNMDIKKINFAKSTLSNLIGGISYFTGKSLVAKVNQKIPDEYWTTNLYTAVPSRSFFPRGFLWDEGFHNLLIARWNQNITIDIIKHWFDMLNSNGWI
;
A
#
# COMPACT_ATOMS: atom_id res chain seq x y z
N MET A 1 -4.04 -20.31 -25.61
CA MET A 1 -5.07 -20.88 -24.70
C MET A 1 -6.40 -20.08 -24.74
N SER A 2 -6.77 -19.50 -25.90
CA SER A 2 -8.01 -18.70 -26.09
C SER A 2 -8.99 -19.31 -27.11
N ALA A 3 -8.69 -20.49 -27.67
CA ALA A 3 -9.51 -21.14 -28.70
C ALA A 3 -10.37 -22.31 -28.18
N LYS A 4 -10.32 -22.65 -26.89
CA LYS A 4 -11.06 -23.78 -26.29
C LYS A 4 -12.29 -23.39 -25.45
N ILE A 5 -12.60 -22.09 -25.34
CA ILE A 5 -13.76 -21.61 -24.55
C ILE A 5 -14.98 -21.28 -25.43
N THR A 6 -14.79 -21.00 -26.72
CA THR A 6 -15.88 -20.65 -27.65
C THR A 6 -16.66 -21.88 -28.15
N GLN A 7 -16.09 -23.09 -28.03
CA GLN A 7 -16.72 -24.33 -28.53
C GLN A 7 -17.66 -24.98 -27.50
N ARG A 8 -17.60 -24.60 -26.22
CA ARG A 8 -18.51 -25.10 -25.16
C ARG A 8 -19.79 -24.27 -24.99
N ARG A 9 -19.85 -23.04 -25.51
CA ARG A 9 -21.08 -22.21 -25.47
C ARG A 9 -22.07 -22.52 -26.62
N ARG A 10 -21.61 -23.05 -27.76
CA ARG A 10 -22.49 -23.41 -28.90
C ARG A 10 -23.16 -24.79 -28.78
N GLN A 11 -22.78 -25.63 -27.83
CA GLN A 11 -23.41 -26.95 -27.60
C GLN A 11 -24.56 -26.94 -26.57
N LEU A 12 -24.77 -25.83 -25.86
CA LEU A 12 -25.86 -25.71 -24.87
C LEU A 12 -27.12 -25.03 -25.43
N ASP A 13 -26.99 -24.20 -26.48
CA ASP A 13 -28.13 -23.51 -27.10
C ASP A 13 -28.86 -24.37 -28.17
N ASN A 14 -28.23 -25.40 -28.72
CA ASN A 14 -28.86 -26.33 -29.67
C ASN A 14 -29.66 -27.48 -29.02
N LYS A 15 -29.74 -27.53 -27.68
CA LYS A 15 -30.54 -28.53 -26.94
C LYS A 15 -31.90 -28.00 -26.45
N ARG A 16 -32.27 -26.78 -26.81
CA ARG A 16 -33.51 -26.13 -26.35
C ARG A 16 -34.53 -25.79 -27.45
N SER A 17 -34.30 -26.17 -28.71
CA SER A 17 -35.18 -25.78 -29.83
C SER A 17 -35.72 -26.93 -30.70
N SER A 18 -35.55 -28.20 -30.30
CA SER A 18 -36.06 -29.35 -31.08
C SER A 18 -36.75 -30.40 -30.19
N SER A 19 -37.95 -30.08 -29.71
CA SER A 19 -38.94 -31.10 -29.33
C SER A 19 -40.35 -30.53 -29.40
N VAL A 20 -40.68 -29.96 -30.56
CA VAL A 20 -42.04 -29.59 -30.92
C VAL A 20 -42.30 -30.12 -32.33
N ASN A 21 -43.27 -31.03 -32.39
CA ASN A 21 -44.04 -31.52 -33.54
C ASN A 21 -43.68 -32.87 -34.19
N ASN A 22 -44.73 -33.71 -34.12
CA ASN A 22 -45.20 -34.76 -35.02
C ASN A 22 -44.63 -36.17 -34.87
N GLU A 23 -45.48 -37.06 -34.34
CA GLU A 23 -45.91 -38.26 -35.08
C GLU A 23 -47.29 -38.79 -34.62
N ASN A 24 -48.25 -38.69 -35.55
CA ASN A 24 -49.33 -39.59 -35.98
C ASN A 24 -50.24 -40.37 -35.00
N THR A 25 -51.50 -39.90 -34.99
CA THR A 25 -52.76 -40.64 -35.26
C THR A 25 -52.70 -42.14 -35.50
N ASN A 26 -53.30 -42.93 -34.59
CA ASN A 26 -54.37 -43.90 -34.88
C ASN A 26 -54.82 -44.60 -33.59
N GLY A 27 -56.01 -44.26 -33.11
CA GLY A 27 -56.62 -44.87 -31.92
C GLY A 27 -57.91 -44.20 -31.46
N ASN A 28 -58.66 -43.58 -32.37
CA ASN A 28 -59.93 -42.91 -32.07
C ASN A 28 -61.10 -43.78 -32.57
N ALA A 29 -61.50 -44.74 -31.75
CA ALA A 29 -62.82 -45.37 -31.87
C ALA A 29 -63.36 -45.90 -30.52
N ASN A 30 -62.50 -46.19 -29.54
CA ASN A 30 -62.93 -46.70 -28.23
C ASN A 30 -63.03 -45.63 -27.12
N ILE A 31 -62.74 -44.36 -27.40
CA ILE A 31 -62.80 -43.27 -26.41
C ILE A 31 -64.09 -42.43 -26.54
N ILE A 32 -64.75 -42.47 -27.69
CA ILE A 32 -65.97 -41.67 -27.94
C ILE A 32 -67.22 -42.33 -27.34
N ALA A 33 -67.21 -43.65 -27.10
CA ALA A 33 -68.30 -44.34 -26.38
C ALA A 33 -68.24 -44.14 -24.85
N ALA A 34 -67.07 -43.84 -24.28
CA ALA A 34 -66.91 -43.54 -22.85
C ALA A 34 -67.20 -42.07 -22.50
N ALA A 35 -67.04 -41.16 -23.47
CA ALA A 35 -67.24 -39.72 -23.29
C ALA A 35 -68.72 -39.28 -23.27
N ALA A 36 -69.65 -40.11 -23.76
CA ALA A 36 -71.09 -39.84 -23.72
C ALA A 36 -71.80 -40.36 -22.46
N ALA A 37 -71.25 -41.36 -21.77
CA ALA A 37 -71.83 -41.92 -20.54
C ALA A 37 -71.41 -41.17 -19.26
N ALA A 38 -70.33 -40.38 -19.30
CA ALA A 38 -69.85 -39.63 -18.13
C ALA A 38 -70.45 -38.20 -18.01
N ARG A 39 -71.13 -37.69 -19.06
CA ARG A 39 -71.72 -36.33 -19.10
C ARG A 39 -73.14 -36.21 -18.53
N ARG A 40 -73.68 -37.27 -17.90
CA ARG A 40 -74.94 -37.24 -17.13
C ARG A 40 -74.79 -37.48 -15.63
N ARG A 41 -73.62 -37.18 -15.05
CA ARG A 41 -73.44 -37.07 -13.59
C ARG A 41 -72.61 -35.84 -13.23
N ASN A 42 -73.11 -34.67 -13.61
CA ASN A 42 -72.82 -33.46 -12.85
C ASN A 42 -73.88 -33.36 -11.76
N GLN A 43 -73.48 -33.62 -10.51
CA GLN A 43 -73.77 -32.72 -9.39
C GLN A 43 -72.99 -33.20 -8.15
N HIS A 44 -72.16 -32.27 -7.65
CA HIS A 44 -71.41 -32.29 -6.38
C HIS A 44 -70.09 -33.08 -6.30
N ARG A 45 -68.96 -32.37 -6.44
CA ARG A 45 -67.84 -32.25 -5.47
C ARG A 45 -66.59 -31.60 -6.12
N HIS A 46 -66.19 -30.43 -5.63
CA HIS A 46 -64.90 -29.78 -5.95
C HIS A 46 -63.85 -30.11 -4.86
N TYR A 47 -62.61 -30.42 -5.25
CA TYR A 47 -61.42 -30.49 -4.39
C TYR A 47 -60.30 -29.59 -4.96
N PRO A 48 -59.55 -28.80 -4.16
CA PRO A 48 -58.48 -27.93 -4.68
C PRO A 48 -57.06 -28.47 -4.45
N THR A 49 -56.21 -28.31 -5.48
CA THR A 49 -54.78 -28.70 -5.56
C THR A 49 -53.83 -27.50 -5.36
N SER A 50 -53.29 -27.30 -4.16
CA SER A 50 -52.00 -26.62 -3.85
C SER A 50 -51.65 -26.81 -2.36
N ASN A 51 -50.38 -26.74 -1.94
CA ASN A 51 -50.04 -26.84 -0.50
C ASN A 51 -50.66 -25.71 0.35
N ARG A 52 -50.97 -24.56 -0.27
CA ARG A 52 -51.74 -23.47 0.34
C ARG A 52 -53.21 -23.87 0.55
N SER A 53 -53.80 -24.62 -0.40
CA SER A 53 -55.19 -25.12 -0.28
C SER A 53 -55.33 -26.29 0.71
N ARG A 54 -54.29 -27.14 0.88
CA ARG A 54 -54.29 -28.17 1.92
C ARG A 54 -54.25 -27.56 3.32
N PHE A 55 -53.44 -26.52 3.53
CA PHE A 55 -53.38 -25.83 4.82
C PHE A 55 -54.68 -25.08 5.11
N GLU A 56 -55.24 -24.37 4.13
CA GLU A 56 -56.55 -23.72 4.26
C GLU A 56 -57.71 -24.70 4.48
N TYR A 57 -57.68 -25.88 3.84
CA TYR A 57 -58.70 -26.92 4.02
C TYR A 57 -58.55 -27.61 5.39
N LEU A 58 -57.33 -27.85 5.85
CA LEU A 58 -57.06 -28.38 7.19
C LEU A 58 -57.48 -27.38 8.27
N PHE A 59 -57.16 -26.09 8.10
CA PHE A 59 -57.55 -25.02 9.03
C PHE A 59 -59.07 -24.80 9.04
N LYS A 60 -59.74 -24.84 7.87
CA LYS A 60 -61.21 -24.81 7.79
C LYS A 60 -61.88 -26.03 8.42
N ASN A 61 -61.30 -27.22 8.31
CA ASN A 61 -61.85 -28.43 8.95
C ASN A 61 -61.61 -28.48 10.46
N ILE A 62 -60.49 -27.93 10.93
CA ILE A 62 -60.20 -27.78 12.38
C ILE A 62 -61.12 -26.73 13.00
N MET A 63 -61.39 -25.61 12.32
CA MET A 63 -62.33 -24.58 12.78
C MET A 63 -63.81 -24.96 12.65
N LYS A 64 -64.17 -25.95 11.82
CA LYS A 64 -65.56 -26.45 11.66
C LYS A 64 -65.97 -27.50 12.69
N LYS A 65 -65.03 -28.19 13.34
CA LYS A 65 -65.33 -28.97 14.55
C LYS A 65 -65.42 -27.98 15.71
N LYS A 66 -66.65 -27.61 16.10
CA LYS A 66 -66.91 -26.97 17.40
C LYS A 66 -66.54 -27.98 18.49
N PHE A 67 -65.26 -28.04 18.85
CA PHE A 67 -64.90 -28.49 20.18
C PHE A 67 -65.48 -27.46 21.16
N PRO A 68 -66.37 -27.85 22.09
CA PRO A 68 -66.86 -26.94 23.11
C PRO A 68 -65.76 -26.83 24.17
N ILE A 69 -64.62 -26.29 23.79
CA ILE A 69 -63.63 -25.79 24.72
C ILE A 69 -63.74 -24.28 24.56
N THR A 70 -64.61 -23.67 25.35
CA THR A 70 -64.53 -22.25 25.67
C THR A 70 -63.20 -22.05 26.36
N ILE A 71 -62.14 -21.84 25.57
CA ILE A 71 -60.86 -21.40 26.10
C ILE A 71 -61.16 -20.05 26.75
N PRO A 72 -61.01 -19.93 28.08
CA PRO A 72 -61.29 -18.69 28.75
C PRO A 72 -60.43 -17.59 28.12
N SER A 73 -60.98 -16.38 27.95
CA SER A 73 -60.26 -15.26 27.32
C SER A 73 -58.90 -15.00 27.98
N TYR A 74 -58.77 -15.27 29.28
CA TYR A 74 -57.53 -15.17 30.04
C TYR A 74 -56.44 -16.17 29.56
N LEU A 75 -56.82 -17.33 29.04
CA LEU A 75 -55.87 -18.34 28.55
C LEU A 75 -55.30 -17.95 27.18
N ILE A 76 -56.12 -17.30 26.34
CA ILE A 76 -55.70 -16.76 25.04
C ILE A 76 -54.73 -15.57 25.25
N THR A 77 -55.04 -14.66 26.18
CA THR A 77 -54.13 -13.56 26.53
C THR A 77 -52.84 -14.07 27.18
N MET A 78 -52.92 -15.12 28.02
CA MET A 78 -51.73 -15.75 28.62
C MET A 78 -50.83 -16.41 27.56
N ILE A 79 -51.41 -17.16 26.61
CA ILE A 79 -50.65 -17.77 25.50
C ILE A 79 -50.04 -16.68 24.60
N GLY A 80 -50.80 -15.61 24.31
CA GLY A 80 -50.30 -14.46 23.55
C GLY A 80 -49.13 -13.76 24.24
N GLY A 81 -49.21 -13.59 25.56
CA GLY A 81 -48.13 -13.05 26.39
C GLY A 81 -46.87 -13.93 26.36
N LEU A 82 -47.03 -15.26 26.43
CA LEU A 82 -45.90 -16.20 26.35
C LEU A 82 -45.22 -16.19 24.98
N ILE A 83 -45.99 -16.12 23.89
CA ILE A 83 -45.44 -16.01 22.53
C ILE A 83 -44.71 -14.68 22.34
N PHE A 84 -45.28 -13.58 22.85
CA PHE A 84 -44.64 -12.26 22.81
C PHE A 84 -43.34 -12.25 23.63
N ALA A 85 -43.34 -12.83 24.84
CA ALA A 85 -42.15 -12.98 25.66
C ALA A 85 -41.07 -13.84 24.99
N PHE A 86 -41.45 -14.94 24.34
CA PHE A 86 -40.52 -15.77 23.56
C PHE A 86 -39.92 -14.99 22.38
N PHE A 87 -40.73 -14.22 21.65
CA PHE A 87 -40.25 -13.38 20.56
C PHE A 87 -39.27 -12.31 21.08
N LEU A 88 -39.61 -11.62 22.17
CA LEU A 88 -38.73 -10.65 22.83
C LEU A 88 -37.41 -11.30 23.27
N TYR A 89 -37.48 -12.47 23.89
CA TYR A 89 -36.29 -13.25 24.26
C TYR A 89 -35.43 -13.58 23.04
N ARG A 90 -36.02 -14.03 21.94
CA ARG A 90 -35.29 -14.33 20.69
C ARG A 90 -34.64 -13.08 20.09
N VAL A 91 -35.32 -11.93 20.11
CA VAL A 91 -34.77 -10.64 19.66
C VAL A 91 -33.60 -10.23 20.55
N ILE A 92 -33.75 -10.30 21.88
CA ILE A 92 -32.70 -9.96 22.84
C ILE A 92 -31.47 -10.86 22.65
N ILE A 93 -31.64 -12.18 22.55
CA ILE A 93 -30.54 -13.11 22.29
C ILE A 93 -29.87 -12.80 20.96
N THR A 94 -30.64 -12.51 19.90
CA THR A 94 -30.07 -12.17 18.59
C THR A 94 -29.26 -10.86 18.65
N ILE A 95 -29.74 -9.86 19.40
CA ILE A 95 -29.00 -8.60 19.61
C ILE A 95 -27.72 -8.85 20.41
N ILE A 96 -27.78 -9.67 21.46
CA ILE A 96 -26.62 -10.05 22.28
C ILE A 96 -25.61 -10.83 21.44
N ASP A 97 -26.04 -11.82 20.67
CA ASP A 97 -25.19 -12.60 19.79
C ASP A 97 -24.55 -11.73 18.72
N TYR A 98 -25.32 -10.85 18.07
CA TYR A 98 -24.80 -9.90 17.09
C TYR A 98 -23.77 -8.96 17.71
N ARG A 99 -24.09 -8.39 18.88
CA ARG A 99 -23.22 -7.47 19.61
C ARG A 99 -21.94 -8.16 20.05
N ASN A 100 -22.03 -9.34 20.67
CA ASN A 100 -20.88 -10.15 21.03
C ASN A 100 -20.06 -10.44 19.78
N GLN A 101 -20.67 -10.96 18.72
CA GLN A 101 -19.94 -11.32 17.51
C GLN A 101 -19.30 -10.10 16.81
N TYR A 102 -19.87 -8.90 16.91
CA TYR A 102 -19.29 -7.66 16.39
C TYR A 102 -18.16 -7.13 17.29
N GLU A 103 -18.40 -7.06 18.60
CA GLU A 103 -17.41 -6.62 19.58
C GLU A 103 -16.19 -7.53 19.58
N TYR A 104 -16.35 -8.86 19.54
CA TYR A 104 -15.21 -9.78 19.62
C TYR A 104 -14.32 -9.79 18.36
N THR A 105 -14.85 -9.41 17.19
CA THR A 105 -14.05 -9.43 15.94
C THR A 105 -13.37 -8.11 15.62
N ASN A 106 -13.90 -6.96 16.07
CA ASN A 106 -13.46 -5.65 15.58
C ASN A 106 -12.79 -4.77 16.66
N ILE A 107 -12.50 -5.32 17.84
CA ILE A 107 -11.74 -4.61 18.89
C ILE A 107 -10.35 -5.22 19.08
N PRO A 108 -9.34 -4.40 19.40
CA PRO A 108 -8.02 -4.89 19.76
C PRO A 108 -8.07 -5.75 21.02
N ILE A 109 -7.15 -6.69 21.14
CA ILE A 109 -7.00 -7.49 22.36
C ILE A 109 -6.76 -6.58 23.56
N LYS A 110 -7.41 -6.89 24.70
CA LYS A 110 -7.30 -6.11 25.94
C LYS A 110 -6.05 -6.52 26.72
N LEU A 111 -4.88 -6.30 26.13
CA LEU A 111 -3.57 -6.47 26.76
C LEU A 111 -2.75 -5.17 26.62
N PRO A 112 -1.73 -4.97 27.47
CA PRO A 112 -0.80 -3.86 27.29
C PRO A 112 -0.20 -3.89 25.88
N LYS A 113 -0.16 -2.73 25.23
CA LYS A 113 0.51 -2.58 23.93
C LYS A 113 2.00 -2.83 24.07
N LEU A 114 2.57 -3.55 23.11
CA LEU A 114 4.00 -3.82 23.07
C LEU A 114 4.79 -2.68 22.43
N VAL A 115 4.14 -1.92 21.55
CA VAL A 115 4.58 -0.65 20.98
C VAL A 115 3.78 0.47 21.63
N ASN A 116 4.42 1.19 22.55
CA ASN A 116 3.81 2.39 23.14
C ASN A 116 3.82 3.54 22.14
N ILE A 117 2.94 4.52 22.35
CA ILE A 117 2.85 5.72 21.49
C ILE A 117 4.17 6.47 21.35
N ASN A 118 5.04 6.38 22.37
CA ASN A 118 6.34 7.04 22.37
C ASN A 118 7.47 6.18 21.78
N ASP A 119 7.29 4.87 21.60
CA ASP A 119 8.38 3.96 21.23
C ASP A 119 8.93 4.25 19.82
N THR A 120 8.13 4.86 18.94
CA THR A 120 8.54 5.25 17.59
C THR A 120 9.02 6.70 17.49
N THR A 121 8.96 7.47 18.57
CA THR A 121 9.37 8.88 18.57
C THR A 121 10.89 9.02 18.50
N PRO A 122 11.40 10.18 18.03
CA PRO A 122 12.85 10.37 17.90
C PRO A 122 13.58 10.29 19.25
N LYS A 123 12.91 10.60 20.37
CA LYS A 123 13.48 10.48 21.71
C LYS A 123 13.81 9.04 22.12
N PHE A 124 12.95 8.08 21.77
CA PHE A 124 13.10 6.69 22.20
C PHE A 124 13.72 5.78 21.14
N SER A 125 13.59 6.13 19.86
CA SER A 125 14.13 5.34 18.75
C SER A 125 14.77 6.22 17.66
N PRO A 126 15.76 7.09 17.98
CA PRO A 126 16.35 8.01 17.01
C PRO A 126 17.00 7.27 15.83
N GLN A 127 17.65 6.13 16.08
CA GLN A 127 18.29 5.30 15.05
C GLN A 127 17.30 4.80 13.98
N ARG A 128 16.04 4.58 14.35
CA ARG A 128 15.02 4.05 13.43
C ARG A 128 13.91 5.04 13.12
N PHE A 129 13.98 6.27 13.61
CA PHE A 129 12.93 7.27 13.39
C PHE A 129 12.77 7.58 11.90
N TRP A 130 13.85 8.03 11.24
CA TRP A 130 13.93 8.17 9.77
C TRP A 130 14.45 6.90 9.11
N GLY A 131 13.90 6.54 7.95
CA GLY A 131 14.43 5.48 7.11
C GLY A 131 13.75 5.39 5.75
N THR A 132 14.22 4.47 4.92
CA THR A 132 13.71 4.16 3.58
C THR A 132 12.41 3.35 3.61
N TYR A 133 11.50 3.69 4.54
CA TYR A 133 10.35 2.88 4.95
C TYR A 133 9.16 2.91 3.97
N ARG A 134 9.41 3.25 2.71
CA ARG A 134 8.44 3.27 1.61
C ARG A 134 8.88 2.30 0.51
N SER A 135 9.05 1.03 0.88
CA SER A 135 9.65 0.01 0.01
C SER A 135 8.87 -0.26 -1.29
N ASN A 136 7.60 0.16 -1.36
CA ASN A 136 6.78 0.16 -2.57
C ASN A 136 7.31 1.10 -3.67
N LEU A 137 8.15 2.07 -3.31
CA LEU A 137 8.79 2.99 -4.23
C LEU A 137 10.17 2.48 -4.67
N TYR A 138 10.62 2.89 -5.84
CA TYR A 138 12.02 2.67 -6.25
C TYR A 138 13.00 3.33 -5.27
N PHE A 139 12.72 4.57 -4.88
CA PHE A 139 13.36 5.19 -3.73
C PHE A 139 12.35 6.06 -2.99
N GLY A 140 12.24 5.87 -1.68
CA GLY A 140 11.29 6.58 -0.85
C GLY A 140 11.75 6.60 0.60
N ILE A 141 11.50 7.72 1.26
CA ILE A 141 11.91 7.96 2.64
C ILE A 141 10.72 8.44 3.45
N LYS A 142 10.64 8.07 4.72
CA LYS A 142 9.69 8.65 5.67
C LYS A 142 10.16 8.42 7.10
N HIS A 143 9.58 9.13 8.04
CA HIS A 143 9.73 8.83 9.46
C HIS A 143 8.62 7.91 9.98
N ARG A 144 8.85 7.25 11.12
CA ARG A 144 7.93 6.29 11.73
C ARG A 144 6.81 6.97 12.50
N SER A 145 5.93 7.62 11.75
CA SER A 145 4.71 8.24 12.27
C SER A 145 3.50 7.96 11.38
N ALA A 146 2.33 8.05 12.02
CA ALA A 146 1.03 8.11 11.37
C ALA A 146 0.81 9.42 10.59
N ARG A 147 1.62 10.46 10.83
CA ARG A 147 1.58 11.77 10.16
C ARG A 147 2.98 12.11 9.68
N SER A 148 3.44 11.34 8.71
CA SER A 148 4.86 11.38 8.36
C SER A 148 5.13 12.31 7.18
N LEU A 149 6.20 13.10 7.29
CA LEU A 149 6.81 13.75 6.16
C LEU A 149 7.43 12.67 5.26
N SER A 150 6.81 12.46 4.11
CA SER A 150 7.11 11.36 3.20
C SER A 150 7.72 11.90 1.92
N GLY A 151 8.90 11.41 1.57
CA GLY A 151 9.59 11.74 0.33
C GLY A 151 9.60 10.60 -0.69
N GLY A 152 9.81 10.93 -1.97
CA GLY A 152 9.96 9.93 -3.02
C GLY A 152 10.60 10.48 -4.30
N LEU A 153 11.35 9.62 -4.98
CA LEU A 153 11.97 9.89 -6.27
C LEU A 153 11.06 9.42 -7.41
N MET A 154 10.90 10.24 -8.42
CA MET A 154 10.30 9.86 -9.71
C MET A 154 11.20 10.29 -10.86
N TRP A 155 11.11 9.61 -12.00
CA TRP A 155 11.82 10.04 -13.19
C TRP A 155 11.18 9.50 -14.47
N PHE A 156 11.48 10.15 -15.59
CA PHE A 156 11.21 9.61 -16.92
C PHE A 156 12.18 10.20 -17.94
N ASP A 157 12.26 9.54 -19.10
CA ASP A 157 12.88 10.10 -20.30
C ASP A 157 11.80 10.74 -21.19
N TYR A 158 12.13 11.87 -21.83
CA TYR A 158 11.14 12.64 -22.57
C TYR A 158 10.41 11.83 -23.65
N ASN A 159 11.08 10.87 -24.29
CA ASN A 159 10.48 10.05 -25.34
C ASN A 159 9.35 9.14 -24.82
N LYS A 160 9.40 8.71 -23.56
CA LYS A 160 8.31 7.92 -22.97
C LYS A 160 7.02 8.72 -22.78
N LEU A 161 7.05 10.06 -22.72
CA LEU A 161 5.82 10.89 -22.61
C LEU A 161 4.85 10.71 -23.77
N GLN A 162 5.34 10.35 -24.95
CA GLN A 162 4.50 10.14 -26.14
C GLN A 162 3.81 8.76 -26.14
N GLN A 163 4.17 7.87 -25.20
CA GLN A 163 3.52 6.58 -25.06
C GLN A 163 2.20 6.78 -24.33
N SER A 164 1.09 6.33 -24.93
CA SER A 164 -0.28 6.59 -24.49
C SER A 164 -0.70 5.88 -23.20
N ASN A 165 0.24 5.49 -22.34
CA ASN A 165 -0.03 4.86 -21.06
C ASN A 165 0.66 5.65 -19.94
N ASP A 166 0.05 5.69 -18.75
CA ASP A 166 0.61 6.37 -17.57
C ASP A 166 1.89 5.71 -17.01
N ARG A 167 2.48 4.74 -17.74
CA ARG A 167 3.68 3.99 -17.31
C ARG A 167 4.98 4.64 -17.74
N PHE A 168 4.95 5.86 -18.27
CA PHE A 168 6.18 6.56 -18.62
C PHE A 168 6.95 7.03 -17.38
N LEU A 169 6.24 7.34 -16.29
CA LEU A 169 6.78 7.85 -15.04
C LEU A 169 7.17 6.71 -14.11
N ARG A 170 8.47 6.56 -13.84
CA ARG A 170 8.97 5.64 -12.82
C ARG A 170 8.75 6.25 -11.44
N HIS A 171 8.15 5.47 -10.54
CA HIS A 171 7.94 5.87 -9.14
C HIS A 171 7.75 4.64 -8.25
N TRP A 172 6.69 3.88 -8.50
CA TRP A 172 6.40 2.62 -7.80
C TRP A 172 7.20 1.49 -8.43
N CYS A 173 7.66 0.56 -7.61
CA CYS A 173 8.27 -0.66 -8.12
C CYS A 173 7.23 -1.46 -8.92
N ASP A 174 7.36 -1.52 -10.24
CA ASP A 174 6.51 -2.33 -11.11
C ASP A 174 7.36 -3.31 -11.91
N GLN A 175 7.03 -4.60 -11.84
CA GLN A 175 7.71 -5.64 -12.61
C GLN A 175 7.58 -5.42 -14.13
N ASN A 176 6.52 -4.72 -14.56
CA ASN A 176 6.30 -4.36 -15.96
C ASN A 176 7.30 -3.31 -16.48
N ASP A 177 7.93 -2.55 -15.60
CA ASP A 177 8.99 -1.61 -16.00
C ASP A 177 10.25 -2.35 -16.47
N ARG A 178 10.43 -3.61 -16.03
CA ARG A 178 11.58 -4.48 -16.36
C ARG A 178 12.93 -3.89 -15.96
N LEU A 179 12.96 -3.08 -14.89
CA LEU A 179 14.19 -2.51 -14.35
C LEU A 179 15.00 -3.56 -13.61
N LYS A 180 16.33 -3.40 -13.64
CA LYS A 180 17.21 -4.07 -12.67
C LYS A 180 17.52 -3.07 -11.57
N TYR A 181 17.02 -3.34 -10.36
CA TYR A 181 17.21 -2.46 -9.22
C TYR A 181 17.43 -3.23 -7.92
N GLY A 182 18.05 -2.59 -6.95
CA GLY A 182 18.14 -3.13 -5.60
C GLY A 182 19.28 -2.56 -4.77
N TRP A 183 19.18 -2.80 -3.46
CA TRP A 183 20.16 -2.40 -2.48
C TRP A 183 21.41 -3.26 -2.57
N THR A 184 22.56 -2.61 -2.74
CA THR A 184 23.87 -3.25 -2.65
C THR A 184 24.38 -3.25 -1.21
N TYR A 185 24.11 -2.16 -0.49
CA TYR A 185 24.34 -2.00 0.94
C TYR A 185 23.08 -1.42 1.57
N HIS A 186 22.66 -1.95 2.72
CA HIS A 186 21.64 -1.35 3.56
C HIS A 186 21.75 -1.95 4.96
N ASP A 187 22.05 -1.14 5.97
CA ASP A 187 22.25 -1.66 7.34
C ASP A 187 20.96 -1.61 8.18
N GLY A 188 19.96 -0.87 7.71
CA GLY A 188 18.63 -0.74 8.34
C GLY A 188 18.51 0.45 9.27
N GLU A 189 19.58 1.17 9.54
CA GLU A 189 19.60 2.26 10.54
C GLU A 189 20.35 3.50 10.05
N THR A 190 21.53 3.38 9.45
CA THR A 190 22.43 4.53 9.21
C THR A 190 22.66 4.87 7.73
N PHE A 191 22.72 3.88 6.84
CA PHE A 191 23.00 4.13 5.43
C PHE A 191 22.46 3.06 4.49
N GLY A 192 22.35 3.43 3.21
CA GLY A 192 21.99 2.53 2.13
C GLY A 192 22.56 2.98 0.79
N ILE A 193 22.85 2.02 -0.09
CA ILE A 193 23.32 2.25 -1.46
C ILE A 193 22.50 1.39 -2.41
N GLU A 194 21.67 2.03 -3.22
CA GLU A 194 20.81 1.41 -4.21
C GLU A 194 21.32 1.66 -5.63
N GLN A 195 21.24 0.64 -6.48
CA GLN A 195 21.55 0.73 -7.90
C GLN A 195 20.27 0.50 -8.69
N ILE A 196 19.96 1.37 -9.66
CA ILE A 196 18.80 1.24 -10.55
C ILE A 196 19.26 1.41 -11.99
N TYR A 197 19.07 0.38 -12.80
CA TYR A 197 19.36 0.39 -14.23
C TYR A 197 18.04 0.44 -14.99
N ASP A 198 17.79 1.54 -15.70
CA ASP A 198 16.61 1.79 -16.54
C ASP A 198 17.07 2.20 -17.93
N ASP A 199 17.27 1.23 -18.83
CA ASP A 199 17.65 1.31 -20.26
C ASP A 199 18.53 2.50 -20.68
N ASN A 200 18.00 3.72 -20.59
CA ASN A 200 18.61 4.99 -20.93
C ASN A 200 19.45 5.65 -19.82
N LEU A 201 19.34 5.20 -18.57
CA LEU A 201 20.06 5.78 -17.44
C LEU A 201 20.37 4.76 -16.34
N HIS A 202 21.40 5.06 -15.57
CA HIS A 202 21.77 4.35 -14.35
C HIS A 202 21.74 5.33 -13.18
N LEU A 203 20.96 5.02 -12.15
CA LEU A 203 20.93 5.75 -10.89
C LEU A 203 21.75 4.98 -9.85
N ASN A 204 22.66 5.69 -9.21
CA ASN A 204 23.31 5.27 -7.97
C ASN A 204 22.83 6.19 -6.86
N ILE A 205 22.01 5.66 -5.96
CA ILE A 205 21.37 6.41 -4.88
C ILE A 205 22.04 6.01 -3.57
N GLN A 206 22.60 7.00 -2.87
CA GLN A 206 23.29 6.82 -1.60
C GLN A 206 22.55 7.62 -0.54
N TRP A 207 22.02 6.93 0.46
CA TRP A 207 21.36 7.53 1.60
C TRP A 207 22.26 7.39 2.83
N LEU A 208 22.47 8.50 3.54
CA LEU A 208 23.26 8.56 4.76
C LEU A 208 22.53 9.37 5.81
N LYS A 209 22.51 8.87 7.05
CA LYS A 209 21.91 9.53 8.19
C LYS A 209 22.93 9.71 9.30
N GLN A 210 22.88 10.86 9.95
CA GLN A 210 23.62 11.18 11.15
C GLN A 210 22.64 11.43 12.28
N ILE A 211 22.89 10.81 13.43
CA ILE A 211 22.04 10.98 14.62
C ILE A 211 22.61 12.15 15.42
N ASN A 212 21.83 13.21 15.50
CA ASN A 212 22.11 14.44 16.22
C ASN A 212 20.79 15.11 16.63
N GLY A 213 20.87 16.04 17.57
CA GLY A 213 19.71 16.74 18.10
C GLY A 213 18.62 15.83 18.69
N GLU A 214 17.40 16.34 18.76
CA GLU A 214 16.30 15.69 19.50
C GLU A 214 15.19 15.12 18.58
N HIS A 215 15.21 15.46 17.29
CA HIS A 215 14.13 15.13 16.34
C HIS A 215 14.57 14.14 15.23
N GLY A 216 15.47 13.22 15.58
CA GLY A 216 15.85 12.09 14.73
C GLY A 216 16.98 12.38 13.73
N GLY A 217 17.62 13.53 13.88
CA GLY A 217 18.86 13.91 13.21
C GLY A 217 18.73 14.35 11.76
N ASP A 218 19.88 14.39 11.11
CA ASP A 218 20.07 14.85 9.74
C ASP A 218 20.27 13.69 8.78
N TRP A 219 19.90 13.87 7.52
CA TRP A 219 20.21 12.89 6.49
C TRP A 219 20.42 13.54 5.13
N THR A 220 21.23 12.88 4.29
CA THR A 220 21.47 13.28 2.90
C THR A 220 21.23 12.09 1.99
N THR A 221 20.52 12.33 0.89
CA THR A 221 20.45 11.42 -0.25
C THR A 221 21.24 12.01 -1.41
N ARG A 222 22.35 11.39 -1.78
CA ARG A 222 23.09 11.70 -3.01
C ARG A 222 22.59 10.84 -4.15
N ILE A 223 22.19 11.47 -5.25
CA ILE A 223 21.73 10.78 -6.46
C ILE A 223 22.70 11.09 -7.58
N ASN A 224 23.38 10.03 -8.04
CA ASN A 224 24.25 10.08 -9.20
C ASN A 224 23.49 9.49 -10.40
N VAL A 225 23.33 10.28 -11.46
CA VAL A 225 22.66 9.92 -12.70
C VAL A 225 23.71 9.75 -13.79
N THR A 226 23.81 8.55 -14.34
CA THR A 226 24.72 8.24 -15.44
C THR A 226 23.91 7.86 -16.69
N PRO A 227 23.82 8.75 -17.68
CA PRO A 227 23.15 8.48 -18.95
C PRO A 227 23.84 7.34 -19.71
N GLN A 228 23.04 6.42 -20.26
CA GLN A 228 23.53 5.24 -20.95
C GLN A 228 23.75 5.49 -22.45
N PRO A 229 24.65 4.74 -23.11
CA PRO A 229 25.12 5.03 -24.47
C PRO A 229 24.04 5.03 -25.56
N GLN A 230 22.90 4.38 -25.31
CA GLN A 230 21.90 4.09 -26.32
C GLN A 230 21.16 5.34 -26.82
N ASN A 231 21.17 6.46 -26.07
CA ASN A 231 20.44 7.67 -26.43
C ASN A 231 21.15 8.95 -25.96
N ARG A 232 21.99 9.54 -26.82
CA ARG A 232 22.94 10.62 -26.49
C ARG A 232 22.35 12.01 -26.30
N THR A 233 21.03 12.19 -26.39
CA THR A 233 20.40 13.52 -26.45
C THR A 233 18.99 13.60 -25.86
N ILE A 234 18.46 12.53 -25.26
CA ILE A 234 17.09 12.57 -24.74
C ILE A 234 17.09 13.30 -23.39
N PRO A 235 16.28 14.36 -23.21
CA PRO A 235 16.14 14.99 -21.92
C PRO A 235 15.61 14.03 -20.86
N ILE A 236 16.22 14.04 -19.67
CA ILE A 236 15.80 13.25 -18.52
C ILE A 236 15.24 14.20 -17.47
N SER A 237 14.04 13.91 -16.98
CA SER A 237 13.43 14.66 -15.88
C SER A 237 13.36 13.78 -14.64
N LEU A 238 13.98 14.25 -13.56
CA LEU A 238 13.88 13.67 -12.22
C LEU A 238 13.05 14.59 -11.34
N PHE A 239 12.21 13.98 -10.50
CA PHE A 239 11.38 14.68 -9.54
C PHE A 239 11.67 14.12 -8.15
N PHE A 240 11.88 15.00 -7.18
CA PHE A 240 11.81 14.62 -5.79
C PHE A 240 10.70 15.40 -5.13
N TYR A 241 9.80 14.69 -4.46
CA TYR A 241 8.72 15.33 -3.73
C TYR A 241 8.84 15.05 -2.24
N PHE A 242 8.24 15.94 -1.46
CA PHE A 242 7.89 15.66 -0.08
C PHE A 242 6.42 15.99 0.11
N HIS A 243 5.76 15.19 0.93
CA HIS A 243 4.35 15.27 1.23
C HIS A 243 4.13 15.10 2.73
N HIS A 244 3.24 15.90 3.30
CA HIS A 244 2.76 15.77 4.67
C HIS A 244 1.25 15.51 4.70
N ASP A 245 0.82 14.53 5.51
CA ASP A 245 -0.56 14.01 5.47
C ASP A 245 -1.61 15.03 5.96
N LEU A 246 -1.23 16.01 6.78
CA LEU A 246 -2.10 17.10 7.20
C LEU A 246 -1.70 18.40 6.49
N PRO A 247 -2.60 18.98 5.68
CA PRO A 247 -2.47 20.38 5.37
C PRO A 247 -2.79 21.20 6.65
N TRP A 248 -2.22 22.39 6.76
CA TRP A 248 -2.58 23.41 7.76
C TRP A 248 -2.07 23.32 9.21
N ILE A 249 -1.16 22.38 9.55
CA ILE A 249 -0.54 22.35 10.89
C ILE A 249 0.99 22.57 10.82
N ASP A 250 1.56 22.33 9.65
CA ASP A 250 2.99 22.22 9.44
C ASP A 250 3.36 23.02 8.18
N GLU A 251 3.98 24.19 8.36
CA GLU A 251 4.16 25.19 7.31
C GLU A 251 5.49 24.99 6.58
N ILE A 252 5.47 24.95 5.24
CA ILE A 252 6.66 25.27 4.45
C ILE A 252 6.86 26.78 4.53
N SER A 253 7.64 27.22 5.50
CA SER A 253 7.72 28.62 5.91
C SER A 253 8.50 29.51 4.94
N SER A 254 9.39 28.93 4.12
CA SER A 254 10.04 29.67 3.03
C SER A 254 10.67 28.74 2.01
N ILE A 255 10.72 29.20 0.75
CA ILE A 255 11.64 28.68 -0.25
C ILE A 255 12.54 29.81 -0.72
N SER A 256 13.85 29.61 -0.61
CA SER A 256 14.84 30.53 -1.16
C SER A 256 15.73 29.81 -2.16
N ASN A 257 16.15 30.56 -3.18
CA ASN A 257 17.23 30.17 -4.05
C ASN A 257 18.45 30.98 -3.62
N GLU A 258 19.37 30.38 -2.86
CA GLU A 258 20.65 31.05 -2.53
C GLU A 258 21.52 31.20 -3.79
N SER A 259 21.38 30.27 -4.72
CA SER A 259 22.04 30.24 -6.02
C SER A 259 21.15 29.48 -7.03
N PRO A 260 21.41 29.55 -8.35
CA PRO A 260 20.69 28.74 -9.33
C PRO A 260 20.83 27.22 -9.10
N ASP A 261 21.84 26.80 -8.34
CA ASP A 261 22.19 25.41 -8.06
C ASP A 261 21.68 24.92 -6.68
N ILE A 262 21.02 25.79 -5.91
CA ILE A 262 20.56 25.47 -4.55
C ILE A 262 19.12 25.95 -4.34
N ILE A 263 18.24 25.00 -4.04
CA ILE A 263 16.89 25.29 -3.50
C ILE A 263 16.89 24.95 -2.02
N ILE A 264 16.41 25.87 -1.19
CA ILE A 264 16.22 25.67 0.25
C ILE A 264 14.74 25.79 0.57
N ILE A 265 14.26 24.87 1.39
CA ILE A 265 12.86 24.77 1.81
C ILE A 265 12.88 24.64 3.33
N ARG A 266 12.27 25.60 4.02
CA ARG A 266 12.08 25.52 5.48
C ARG A 266 10.72 24.93 5.76
N GLY A 267 10.65 24.04 6.73
CA GLY A 267 9.40 23.45 7.19
C GLY A 267 9.37 23.41 8.72
N GLN A 268 8.18 23.29 9.30
CA GLN A 268 8.04 22.97 10.72
C GLN A 268 6.93 21.95 10.89
N THR A 269 7.13 20.93 11.72
CA THR A 269 6.04 20.05 12.13
C THR A 269 5.98 19.82 13.64
N ASN A 270 4.84 19.40 14.17
CA ASN A 270 4.74 19.02 15.60
C ASN A 270 5.73 17.91 16.02
N GLU A 271 6.08 16.98 15.11
CA GLU A 271 6.95 15.84 15.45
C GLU A 271 8.43 16.07 15.11
N LEU A 272 8.71 16.91 14.12
CA LEU A 272 10.07 17.20 13.65
C LEU A 272 10.62 18.55 14.16
N ASP A 273 9.75 19.36 14.76
CA ASP A 273 9.98 20.78 15.00
C ASP A 273 10.40 21.49 13.70
N GLY A 274 11.14 22.60 13.78
CA GLY A 274 11.74 23.27 12.63
C GLY A 274 12.76 22.39 11.90
N PHE A 275 12.72 22.41 10.57
CA PHE A 275 13.68 21.73 9.72
C PHE A 275 13.94 22.47 8.41
N THR A 276 15.02 22.07 7.74
CA THR A 276 15.41 22.56 6.42
C THR A 276 15.61 21.40 5.47
N ILE A 277 15.08 21.51 4.26
CA ILE A 277 15.37 20.64 3.12
C ILE A 277 16.15 21.48 2.10
N LYS A 278 17.33 21.02 1.71
CA LYS A 278 18.15 21.65 0.67
C LYS A 278 18.33 20.69 -0.49
N ILE A 279 18.29 21.22 -1.71
CA ILE A 279 18.62 20.49 -2.93
C ILE A 279 19.80 21.21 -3.53
N LYS A 280 20.94 20.53 -3.59
CA LYS A 280 22.21 21.11 -4.02
C LYS A 280 22.75 20.32 -5.21
N LEU A 281 22.99 21.01 -6.32
CA LEU A 281 23.63 20.42 -7.48
C LEU A 281 25.14 20.34 -7.23
N ASN A 282 25.73 19.15 -7.36
CA ASN A 282 27.16 18.91 -7.13
C ASN A 282 27.98 19.11 -8.42
N THR A 283 27.32 19.01 -9.57
CA THR A 283 27.92 19.14 -10.90
C THR A 283 27.26 20.27 -11.68
N GLN A 284 28.06 21.12 -12.31
CA GLN A 284 27.57 22.19 -13.18
C GLN A 284 27.46 21.66 -14.63
N THR A 285 26.26 21.24 -15.02
CA THR A 285 25.95 20.76 -16.38
C THR A 285 24.82 21.58 -17.01
N ASN A 286 24.46 21.30 -18.27
CA ASN A 286 23.30 21.93 -18.94
C ASN A 286 21.97 21.39 -18.37
N GLN A 287 21.66 21.80 -17.15
CA GLN A 287 20.51 21.38 -16.35
C GLN A 287 19.56 22.55 -16.06
N ILE A 288 18.30 22.21 -15.79
CA ILE A 288 17.33 23.14 -15.22
C ILE A 288 16.85 22.57 -13.91
N LEU A 289 16.85 23.41 -12.87
CA LEU A 289 16.23 23.13 -11.59
C LEU A 289 14.96 23.99 -11.47
N THR A 290 13.83 23.35 -11.23
CA THR A 290 12.50 23.98 -11.07
C THR A 290 11.78 23.40 -9.87
N ARG A 291 10.78 24.11 -9.36
CA ARG A 291 9.96 23.67 -8.23
C ARG A 291 8.50 24.05 -8.44
N THR A 292 7.61 23.38 -7.72
CA THR A 292 6.20 23.78 -7.58
C THR A 292 5.64 23.25 -6.26
N LEU A 293 4.59 23.90 -5.75
CA LEU A 293 3.87 23.48 -4.55
C LEU A 293 2.40 23.19 -4.91
N THR A 294 1.79 22.27 -4.16
CA THR A 294 0.40 21.90 -4.38
C THR A 294 -0.19 21.21 -3.15
N ASP A 295 -1.51 21.24 -3.05
CA ASP A 295 -2.24 20.51 -2.02
C ASP A 295 -2.64 19.13 -2.52
N ILE A 296 -2.39 18.13 -1.70
CA ILE A 296 -2.76 16.74 -1.96
C ILE A 296 -3.38 16.17 -0.71
N PHE A 297 -4.67 15.84 -0.74
CA PHE A 297 -5.35 15.27 0.42
C PHE A 297 -5.04 13.77 0.62
N HIS A 298 -4.69 13.07 -0.46
CA HIS A 298 -4.37 11.66 -0.43
C HIS A 298 -3.15 11.36 -1.30
N LEU A 299 -2.13 10.72 -0.70
CA LEU A 299 -0.83 10.47 -1.33
C LEU A 299 -0.90 9.56 -2.57
N ASP A 300 -1.98 8.78 -2.75
CA ASP A 300 -2.25 8.02 -3.98
C ASP A 300 -2.49 8.93 -5.19
N LYS A 301 -2.90 10.19 -4.97
CA LYS A 301 -3.11 11.21 -6.01
C LYS A 301 -1.85 11.98 -6.41
N ILE A 302 -0.68 11.58 -5.92
CA ILE A 302 0.60 12.23 -6.21
C ILE A 302 0.93 12.27 -7.71
N HIS A 303 0.61 11.21 -8.45
CA HIS A 303 0.84 11.13 -9.90
C HIS A 303 -0.08 12.08 -10.67
N GLU A 304 -1.40 11.97 -10.48
CA GLU A 304 -2.39 12.84 -11.13
C GLU A 304 -2.06 14.32 -10.87
N ASN A 305 -1.71 14.68 -9.63
CA ASN A 305 -1.32 16.05 -9.29
C ASN A 305 -0.04 16.49 -9.99
N LEU A 306 1.02 15.68 -9.98
CA LEU A 306 2.27 16.02 -10.68
C LEU A 306 2.00 16.33 -12.15
N LEU A 307 1.24 15.48 -12.85
CA LEU A 307 0.95 15.64 -14.27
C LEU A 307 0.23 16.95 -14.59
N THR A 308 -0.68 17.41 -13.73
CA THR A 308 -1.37 18.71 -13.90
C THR A 308 -0.43 19.92 -13.78
N LYS A 309 0.76 19.73 -13.20
CA LYS A 309 1.77 20.79 -13.01
C LYS A 309 2.85 20.76 -14.07
N LEU A 310 2.80 19.85 -15.03
CA LEU A 310 3.78 19.76 -16.11
C LEU A 310 3.39 20.68 -17.27
N THR A 311 4.36 21.43 -17.79
CA THR A 311 4.26 22.19 -19.03
C THR A 311 5.37 21.78 -19.99
N THR A 312 5.08 21.73 -21.28
CA THR A 312 6.05 21.39 -22.33
C THR A 312 6.68 22.65 -22.90
N ASN A 313 8.00 22.69 -23.00
CA ASN A 313 8.65 23.71 -23.83
C ASN A 313 8.74 23.20 -25.28
N SER A 314 8.22 23.99 -26.23
CA SER A 314 8.08 23.60 -27.65
C SER A 314 9.26 24.04 -28.54
N TYR A 315 10.32 24.65 -27.98
CA TYR A 315 11.48 25.08 -28.76
C TYR A 315 12.54 23.97 -28.91
N GLU A 316 13.23 23.95 -30.07
CA GLU A 316 14.36 23.12 -30.60
C GLU A 316 14.74 21.76 -29.97
N GLN A 317 14.62 21.56 -28.65
CA GLN A 317 14.71 20.27 -27.95
C GLN A 317 13.54 20.19 -26.97
N PRO A 318 12.54 19.34 -27.20
CA PRO A 318 11.36 19.34 -26.36
C PRO A 318 11.66 18.69 -25.00
N TYR A 319 11.36 19.40 -23.92
CA TYR A 319 11.47 18.92 -22.54
C TYR A 319 10.29 19.43 -21.71
N VAL A 320 10.06 18.81 -20.55
CA VAL A 320 9.00 19.19 -19.62
C VAL A 320 9.58 19.96 -18.44
N LEU A 321 8.82 20.93 -17.93
CA LEU A 321 9.11 21.64 -16.69
C LEU A 321 7.86 21.67 -15.79
N LEU A 322 8.09 21.82 -14.50
CA LEU A 322 7.05 22.20 -13.54
C LEU A 322 6.63 23.64 -13.81
N ILE A 323 5.32 23.89 -13.74
CA ILE A 323 4.79 25.25 -13.71
C ILE A 323 5.27 25.88 -12.40
N ASP A 324 6.15 26.87 -12.51
CA ASP A 324 6.61 27.64 -11.37
C ASP A 324 5.43 28.44 -10.81
N GLN A 325 5.08 28.19 -9.55
CA GLN A 325 3.99 28.88 -8.87
C GLN A 325 4.59 29.89 -7.90
N PRO A 326 4.27 31.19 -8.00
CA PRO A 326 4.76 32.18 -7.06
C PRO A 326 4.21 31.89 -5.65
N PHE A 327 5.05 32.09 -4.63
CA PHE A 327 4.61 32.05 -3.24
C PHE A 327 3.59 33.16 -3.00
N LYS A 328 2.31 32.80 -2.93
CA LYS A 328 1.26 33.61 -2.35
C LYS A 328 0.54 32.76 -1.32
N ASP A 329 0.76 33.07 -0.05
CA ASP A 329 -0.10 32.85 1.11
C ASP A 329 -1.03 31.61 1.08
N PHE A 330 -0.49 30.43 0.81
CA PHE A 330 -1.23 29.18 0.94
C PHE A 330 -0.37 28.09 1.60
N GLU A 331 -0.98 27.41 2.57
CA GLU A 331 -0.40 26.36 3.40
C GLU A 331 -0.36 25.04 2.62
N HIS A 332 0.66 24.88 1.77
CA HIS A 332 0.80 23.68 0.93
C HIS A 332 1.42 22.50 1.67
N ASN A 333 0.80 21.32 1.54
CA ASN A 333 1.29 20.09 2.17
C ASN A 333 2.17 19.22 1.26
N THR A 334 2.36 19.61 0.00
CA THR A 334 3.22 18.90 -0.94
C THR A 334 4.06 19.88 -1.74
N PHE A 335 5.33 19.55 -1.92
CA PHE A 335 6.18 20.24 -2.88
C PHE A 335 6.91 19.24 -3.78
N PHE A 336 7.09 19.65 -5.03
CA PHE A 336 7.87 18.94 -6.03
C PHE A 336 9.06 19.79 -6.44
N ILE A 337 10.22 19.16 -6.52
CA ILE A 337 11.40 19.70 -7.18
C ILE A 337 11.63 18.86 -8.43
N GLN A 338 11.81 19.52 -9.56
CA GLN A 338 12.20 18.89 -10.80
C GLN A 338 13.59 19.35 -11.20
N LEU A 339 14.41 18.37 -11.51
CA LEU A 339 15.66 18.54 -12.21
C LEU A 339 15.53 17.96 -13.61
N THR A 340 15.83 18.77 -14.62
CA THR A 340 15.87 18.34 -16.03
C THR A 340 17.28 18.43 -16.58
N LEU A 341 17.81 17.29 -17.03
CA LEU A 341 19.06 17.21 -17.78
C LEU A 341 18.72 17.34 -19.27
N LYS A 342 19.09 18.46 -19.92
CA LYS A 342 18.64 18.73 -21.30
C LYS A 342 19.36 17.91 -22.35
N GLN A 343 20.68 17.79 -22.21
CA GLN A 343 21.55 17.12 -23.16
C GLN A 343 22.57 16.25 -22.40
N PRO A 344 22.09 15.19 -21.73
CA PRO A 344 22.97 14.33 -20.95
C PRO A 344 24.05 13.70 -21.83
N LEU A 345 25.33 13.91 -21.50
CA LEU A 345 26.43 13.24 -22.18
C LEU A 345 26.59 11.81 -21.65
N VAL A 346 26.92 10.88 -22.55
CA VAL A 346 27.13 9.47 -22.19
C VAL A 346 28.31 9.35 -21.23
N ASN A 347 28.14 8.56 -20.18
CA ASN A 347 29.13 8.34 -19.11
C ASN A 347 29.50 9.59 -18.29
N GLU A 348 28.83 10.72 -18.51
CA GLU A 348 28.92 11.85 -17.60
C GLU A 348 28.09 11.53 -16.34
N ILE A 349 28.70 11.72 -15.17
CA ILE A 349 28.01 11.51 -13.90
C ILE A 349 27.47 12.86 -13.47
N PHE A 350 26.17 13.04 -13.60
CA PHE A 350 25.48 14.16 -13.00
C PHE A 350 25.14 13.81 -11.53
N SER A 351 25.37 14.73 -10.60
CA SER A 351 25.19 14.47 -9.16
C SER A 351 24.48 15.62 -8.45
N PHE A 352 23.57 15.28 -7.55
CA PHE A 352 22.91 16.22 -6.65
C PHE A 352 22.61 15.58 -5.30
N ASP A 353 22.56 16.44 -4.27
CA ASP A 353 22.25 16.06 -2.89
C ASP A 353 20.88 16.60 -2.50
N ILE A 354 20.07 15.75 -1.88
CA ILE A 354 18.86 16.12 -1.14
C ILE A 354 19.19 16.00 0.33
N ILE A 355 19.20 17.12 1.04
CA ILE A 355 19.73 17.27 2.38
C ILE A 355 18.59 17.65 3.29
N TYR A 356 18.35 16.88 4.34
CA TYR A 356 17.43 17.20 5.42
C TYR A 356 18.20 17.55 6.68
N GLN A 357 17.79 18.62 7.33
CA GLN A 357 18.45 19.20 8.49
C GLN A 357 17.42 19.52 9.55
N SER A 358 17.50 18.86 10.71
CA SER A 358 16.70 19.24 11.87
C SER A 358 17.26 20.51 12.51
N ASP A 359 16.41 21.45 12.90
CA ASP A 359 16.88 22.64 13.62
C ASP A 359 17.40 22.31 15.02
N SER A 360 16.88 21.24 15.64
CA SER A 360 17.39 20.75 16.93
C SER A 360 18.83 20.23 16.86
N SER A 361 19.34 19.96 15.65
CA SER A 361 20.72 19.52 15.42
C SER A 361 21.68 20.69 15.17
N ASN A 362 21.22 21.94 15.10
CA ASN A 362 22.04 23.08 14.70
C ASN A 362 23.24 23.33 15.62
N ASN A 363 23.13 23.05 16.92
CA ASN A 363 24.24 23.23 17.87
C ASN A 363 25.30 22.11 17.77
N GLU A 364 24.93 20.95 17.25
CA GLU A 364 25.81 19.78 17.09
C GLU A 364 26.36 19.63 15.66
N ARG A 365 25.72 20.29 14.68
CA ARG A 365 26.09 20.23 13.27
C ARG A 365 27.27 21.18 12.99
N GLU A 366 28.47 20.62 12.89
CA GLU A 366 29.66 21.37 12.47
C GLU A 366 29.62 21.76 10.98
N GLN A 367 29.10 20.87 10.12
CA GLN A 367 29.01 21.06 8.67
C GLN A 367 27.86 20.26 8.05
N ASP A 368 27.43 20.63 6.84
CA ASP A 368 26.43 19.87 6.08
C ASP A 368 26.97 18.48 5.71
N LEU A 369 26.14 17.44 5.85
CA LEU A 369 26.43 16.03 5.51
C LEU A 369 26.54 15.82 3.98
N THR A 370 27.52 16.47 3.36
CA THR A 370 27.71 16.56 1.90
C THR A 370 29.19 16.51 1.52
N GLY A 371 29.50 16.67 0.23
CA GLY A 371 30.88 16.81 -0.25
C GLY A 371 31.81 15.67 0.19
N TYR A 372 33.00 16.05 0.69
CA TYR A 372 34.04 15.14 1.18
C TYR A 372 33.59 14.35 2.41
N TYR A 373 32.96 15.00 3.38
CA TYR A 373 32.52 14.37 4.64
C TYR A 373 31.52 13.24 4.37
N PHE A 374 30.55 13.45 3.49
CA PHE A 374 29.62 12.42 3.05
C PHE A 374 30.33 11.20 2.43
N ASN A 375 31.32 11.44 1.55
CA ASN A 375 32.03 10.36 0.88
C ASN A 375 32.87 9.52 1.85
N GLU A 376 33.57 10.18 2.77
CA GLU A 376 34.35 9.50 3.81
C GLU A 376 33.45 8.64 4.70
N GLU A 377 32.30 9.17 5.11
CA GLU A 377 31.39 8.48 6.00
C GLU A 377 30.72 7.27 5.31
N ILE A 378 30.30 7.41 4.05
CA ILE A 378 29.83 6.27 3.24
C ILE A 378 30.92 5.18 3.14
N ASN A 379 32.16 5.55 2.82
CA ASN A 379 33.27 4.60 2.70
C ASN A 379 33.56 3.90 4.03
N ARG A 380 33.48 4.65 5.15
CA ARG A 380 33.66 4.12 6.50
C ARG A 380 32.57 3.11 6.84
N LEU A 381 31.30 3.44 6.59
CA LEU A 381 30.16 2.57 6.88
C LEU A 381 30.12 1.34 5.98
N GLN A 382 30.51 1.43 4.70
CA GLN A 382 30.65 0.26 3.83
C GLN A 382 31.70 -0.74 4.36
N LYS A 383 32.86 -0.24 4.82
CA LYS A 383 33.89 -1.11 5.44
C LYS A 383 33.36 -1.78 6.71
N GLN A 384 32.69 -1.02 7.57
CA GLN A 384 32.08 -1.58 8.80
C GLN A 384 30.98 -2.60 8.51
N PHE A 385 30.16 -2.35 7.50
CA PHE A 385 29.15 -3.29 7.03
C PHE A 385 29.82 -4.60 6.58
N ASP A 386 30.88 -4.51 5.78
CA ASP A 386 31.62 -5.66 5.26
C ASP A 386 32.27 -6.50 6.36
N GLU A 387 32.92 -5.85 7.32
CA GLU A 387 33.52 -6.50 8.49
C GLU A 387 32.45 -7.18 9.35
N ARG A 388 31.36 -6.48 9.66
CA ARG A 388 30.23 -7.04 10.42
C ARG A 388 29.59 -8.21 9.70
N PHE A 389 29.37 -8.10 8.40
CA PHE A 389 28.79 -9.15 7.57
C PHE A 389 29.66 -10.41 7.59
N GLU A 390 30.97 -10.27 7.40
CA GLU A 390 31.89 -11.41 7.47
C GLU A 390 31.94 -12.01 8.88
N ASN A 391 31.93 -11.19 9.94
CA ASN A 391 31.90 -11.69 11.32
C ASN A 391 30.66 -12.54 11.62
N ILE A 392 29.50 -12.16 11.09
CA ILE A 392 28.21 -12.86 11.31
C ILE A 392 28.11 -14.12 10.44
N PHE A 393 28.36 -14.02 9.13
CA PHE A 393 28.04 -15.07 8.18
C PHE A 393 29.23 -15.94 7.78
N GLN A 394 30.46 -15.43 7.91
CA GLN A 394 31.72 -16.16 7.73
C GLN A 394 31.81 -16.87 6.37
N LEU A 395 31.27 -16.23 5.32
CA LEU A 395 31.18 -16.80 3.98
C LEU A 395 32.54 -16.90 3.31
N LYS A 396 33.42 -15.92 3.54
CA LYS A 396 34.79 -15.96 3.02
C LYS A 396 35.65 -16.90 3.84
N THR A 397 35.69 -16.70 5.15
CA THR A 397 36.66 -17.35 6.06
C THR A 397 36.35 -18.82 6.32
N LYS A 398 35.07 -19.20 6.52
CA LYS A 398 34.69 -20.59 6.80
C LYS A 398 34.16 -21.34 5.60
N GLN A 399 33.42 -20.67 4.73
CA GLN A 399 32.76 -21.33 3.59
C GLN A 399 33.55 -21.24 2.28
N ASN A 400 34.68 -20.50 2.28
CA ASN A 400 35.55 -20.30 1.11
C ASN A 400 34.78 -19.88 -0.16
N MET A 401 33.76 -19.03 0.00
CA MET A 401 32.99 -18.51 -1.12
C MET A 401 33.76 -17.45 -1.90
N ASP A 402 33.54 -17.43 -3.22
CA ASP A 402 34.08 -16.38 -4.07
C ASP A 402 33.39 -15.01 -3.83
N ILE A 403 34.05 -13.95 -4.31
CA ILE A 403 33.57 -12.57 -4.13
C ILE A 403 32.20 -12.32 -4.78
N LYS A 404 31.85 -13.00 -5.87
CA LYS A 404 30.56 -12.81 -6.55
C LYS A 404 29.43 -13.35 -5.68
N LYS A 405 29.61 -14.53 -5.08
CA LYS A 405 28.67 -15.13 -4.12
C LYS A 405 28.54 -14.29 -2.85
N ILE A 406 29.64 -13.76 -2.33
CA ILE A 406 29.62 -12.87 -1.17
C ILE A 406 28.85 -11.58 -1.48
N ASN A 407 29.12 -10.94 -2.62
CA ASN A 407 28.40 -9.73 -3.03
C ASN A 407 26.90 -10.02 -3.26
N PHE A 408 26.57 -11.17 -3.85
CA PHE A 408 25.18 -11.62 -3.97
C PHE A 408 24.50 -11.77 -2.60
N ALA A 409 25.18 -12.38 -1.62
CA ALA A 409 24.65 -12.56 -0.27
C ALA A 409 24.47 -11.22 0.47
N LYS A 410 25.43 -10.30 0.34
CA LYS A 410 25.32 -8.92 0.87
C LYS A 410 24.13 -8.20 0.26
N SER A 411 23.99 -8.20 -1.07
CA SER A 411 22.83 -7.62 -1.74
C SER A 411 21.51 -8.28 -1.32
N THR A 412 21.50 -9.59 -1.09
CA THR A 412 20.29 -10.30 -0.62
C THR A 412 19.85 -9.80 0.76
N LEU A 413 20.78 -9.70 1.71
CA LEU A 413 20.51 -9.14 3.04
C LEU A 413 20.09 -7.67 2.95
N SER A 414 20.83 -6.86 2.19
CA SER A 414 20.55 -5.44 2.01
C SER A 414 19.16 -5.20 1.40
N ASN A 415 18.72 -6.03 0.45
CA ASN A 415 17.36 -5.92 -0.12
C ASN A 415 16.27 -6.35 0.86
N LEU A 416 16.52 -7.37 1.70
CA LEU A 416 15.58 -7.74 2.76
C LEU A 416 15.39 -6.59 3.75
N ILE A 417 16.50 -6.00 4.22
CA ILE A 417 16.47 -4.89 5.17
C ILE A 417 15.89 -3.63 4.53
N GLY A 418 16.31 -3.28 3.31
CA GLY A 418 15.77 -2.16 2.54
C GLY A 418 14.33 -2.37 2.05
N GLY A 419 13.74 -3.54 2.30
CA GLY A 419 12.31 -3.81 2.13
C GLY A 419 11.47 -3.48 3.37
N ILE A 420 12.08 -3.24 4.52
CA ILE A 420 11.37 -2.92 5.76
C ILE A 420 10.63 -1.60 5.61
N SER A 421 9.36 -1.58 5.99
CA SER A 421 8.45 -0.47 5.78
C SER A 421 7.66 -0.12 7.02
N TYR A 422 7.11 1.09 7.06
CA TYR A 422 6.26 1.57 8.12
C TYR A 422 4.91 2.01 7.55
N PHE A 423 3.89 1.21 7.85
CA PHE A 423 2.53 1.40 7.39
C PHE A 423 1.65 1.98 8.50
N THR A 424 0.70 2.81 8.11
CA THR A 424 -0.38 3.28 8.98
C THR A 424 -1.68 3.21 8.20
N GLY A 425 -2.74 2.70 8.83
CA GLY A 425 -4.06 2.66 8.20
C GLY A 425 -5.00 1.71 8.91
N LYS A 426 -6.09 1.36 8.22
CA LYS A 426 -7.09 0.42 8.69
C LYS A 426 -7.13 -0.81 7.78
N SER A 427 -7.19 -1.99 8.38
CA SER A 427 -7.39 -3.24 7.64
C SER A 427 -8.88 -3.45 7.35
N LEU A 428 -9.18 -4.04 6.19
CA LEU A 428 -10.53 -4.52 5.87
C LEU A 428 -10.66 -5.98 6.29
N VAL A 429 -11.66 -6.29 7.10
CA VAL A 429 -11.88 -7.64 7.65
C VAL A 429 -13.31 -8.07 7.44
N ALA A 430 -13.49 -9.31 6.99
CA ALA A 430 -14.81 -9.90 6.80
C ALA A 430 -14.88 -11.27 7.47
N LYS A 431 -16.03 -11.56 8.08
CA LYS A 431 -16.38 -12.92 8.50
C LYS A 431 -16.64 -13.79 7.26
N VAL A 432 -16.53 -15.11 7.41
CA VAL A 432 -16.71 -16.10 6.32
C VAL A 432 -18.02 -15.90 5.53
N ASN A 433 -19.09 -15.46 6.19
CA ASN A 433 -20.42 -15.27 5.57
C ASN A 433 -20.80 -13.79 5.35
N GLN A 434 -19.87 -12.87 5.58
CA GLN A 434 -20.09 -11.43 5.47
C GLN A 434 -19.67 -10.94 4.08
N LYS A 435 -20.60 -10.27 3.37
CA LYS A 435 -20.36 -9.79 1.99
C LYS A 435 -19.60 -8.47 1.93
N ILE A 436 -19.76 -7.63 2.95
CA ILE A 436 -19.17 -6.28 3.01
C ILE A 436 -18.17 -6.30 4.17
N PRO A 437 -16.87 -6.13 3.92
CA PRO A 437 -15.88 -6.09 5.00
C PRO A 437 -16.09 -4.88 5.90
N ASP A 438 -15.77 -5.05 7.18
CA ASP A 438 -15.69 -3.95 8.14
C ASP A 438 -14.26 -3.39 8.18
N GLU A 439 -14.13 -2.13 8.58
CA GLU A 439 -12.83 -1.55 8.89
C GLU A 439 -12.42 -1.89 10.34
N TYR A 440 -11.19 -2.34 10.51
CA TYR A 440 -10.53 -2.38 11.82
C TYR A 440 -10.14 -0.98 12.30
N TRP A 441 -9.71 -0.91 13.56
CA TRP A 441 -9.12 0.32 14.13
C TRP A 441 -7.84 0.71 13.36
N THR A 442 -7.51 2.00 13.38
CA THR A 442 -6.25 2.47 12.78
C THR A 442 -5.07 1.90 13.57
N THR A 443 -4.13 1.28 12.87
CA THR A 443 -2.92 0.69 13.46
C THR A 443 -1.69 1.05 12.64
N ASN A 444 -0.52 0.81 13.25
CA ASN A 444 0.78 0.98 12.63
C ASN A 444 1.46 -0.38 12.51
N LEU A 445 2.18 -0.60 11.41
CA LEU A 445 2.92 -1.84 11.19
C LEU A 445 4.32 -1.53 10.67
N TYR A 446 5.34 -1.92 11.44
CA TYR A 446 6.74 -1.95 11.03
C TYR A 446 7.09 -3.39 10.65
N THR A 447 7.38 -3.66 9.38
CA THR A 447 7.53 -5.04 8.86
C THR A 447 8.37 -5.09 7.59
N ALA A 448 9.04 -6.20 7.34
CA ALA A 448 9.59 -6.51 6.03
C ALA A 448 8.46 -6.85 5.03
N VAL A 449 8.78 -6.81 3.74
CA VAL A 449 7.85 -7.15 2.66
C VAL A 449 8.43 -8.26 1.79
N PRO A 450 7.63 -9.25 1.32
CA PRO A 450 8.17 -10.33 0.48
C PRO A 450 8.71 -9.86 -0.86
N SER A 451 8.12 -8.81 -1.44
CA SER A 451 8.53 -8.23 -2.71
C SER A 451 8.11 -6.78 -2.81
N ARG A 452 9.06 -5.88 -3.10
CA ARG A 452 8.81 -4.45 -3.31
C ARG A 452 7.84 -4.15 -4.46
N SER A 453 7.79 -5.01 -5.48
CA SER A 453 6.94 -4.80 -6.65
C SER A 453 5.60 -5.52 -6.57
N PHE A 454 5.58 -6.77 -6.11
CA PHE A 454 4.36 -7.60 -6.18
C PHE A 454 3.59 -7.60 -4.86
N PHE A 455 4.31 -7.52 -3.74
CA PHE A 455 3.75 -7.65 -2.39
C PHE A 455 4.35 -6.62 -1.43
N PRO A 456 4.20 -5.30 -1.68
CA PRO A 456 4.78 -4.27 -0.83
C PRO A 456 3.95 -4.03 0.44
N ARG A 457 3.71 -5.09 1.21
CA ARG A 457 2.91 -5.13 2.42
C ARG A 457 3.32 -6.32 3.29
N GLY A 458 2.96 -6.28 4.58
CA GLY A 458 3.26 -7.36 5.51
C GLY A 458 2.49 -8.65 5.18
N PHE A 459 3.17 -9.78 5.30
CA PHE A 459 2.56 -11.12 5.26
C PHE A 459 3.03 -11.90 6.50
N LEU A 460 2.07 -12.32 7.33
CA LEU A 460 2.35 -12.83 8.67
C LEU A 460 3.31 -14.04 8.66
N TRP A 461 3.09 -15.01 7.77
CA TRP A 461 3.91 -16.23 7.72
C TRP A 461 5.29 -15.97 7.10
N ASP A 462 5.37 -15.14 6.05
CA ASP A 462 6.65 -14.70 5.45
C ASP A 462 7.53 -13.99 6.48
N GLU A 463 6.93 -13.19 7.37
CA GLU A 463 7.66 -12.40 8.37
C GLU A 463 8.45 -13.27 9.36
N GLY A 464 7.98 -14.49 9.63
CA GLY A 464 8.73 -15.48 10.38
C GLY A 464 10.07 -15.82 9.71
N PHE A 465 10.07 -16.03 8.39
CA PHE A 465 11.28 -16.31 7.61
C PHE A 465 12.17 -15.08 7.46
N HIS A 466 11.59 -13.90 7.24
CA HIS A 466 12.33 -12.64 7.21
C HIS A 466 13.16 -12.45 8.49
N ASN A 467 12.53 -12.66 9.66
CA ASN A 467 13.17 -12.44 10.95
C ASN A 467 14.28 -13.45 11.28
N LEU A 468 14.29 -14.65 10.69
CA LEU A 468 15.41 -15.59 10.85
C LEU A 468 16.73 -14.99 10.35
N LEU A 469 16.68 -14.15 9.31
CA LEU A 469 17.85 -13.47 8.76
C LEU A 469 18.06 -12.09 9.39
N ILE A 470 17.00 -11.30 9.56
CA ILE A 470 17.09 -9.96 10.19
C ILE A 470 17.66 -10.06 11.61
N ALA A 471 17.24 -11.04 12.42
CA ALA A 471 17.71 -11.19 13.80
C ALA A 471 19.21 -11.52 13.89
N ARG A 472 19.79 -12.14 12.85
CA ARG A 472 21.24 -12.38 12.77
C ARG A 472 21.99 -11.08 12.53
N TRP A 473 21.39 -10.17 11.77
CA TRP A 473 21.96 -8.86 11.49
C TRP A 473 21.73 -7.90 12.66
N ASN A 474 20.47 -7.62 13.02
CA ASN A 474 20.09 -6.67 14.07
C ASN A 474 18.84 -7.17 14.82
N GLN A 475 19.04 -7.64 16.05
CA GLN A 475 17.96 -8.17 16.90
C GLN A 475 16.93 -7.10 17.29
N ASN A 476 17.33 -5.84 17.42
CA ASN A 476 16.42 -4.77 17.81
C ASN A 476 15.36 -4.55 16.73
N ILE A 477 15.74 -4.63 15.45
CA ILE A 477 14.79 -4.56 14.33
C ILE A 477 13.77 -5.71 14.42
N THR A 478 14.23 -6.93 14.64
CA THR A 478 13.33 -8.09 14.79
C THR A 478 12.37 -7.93 15.95
N ILE A 479 12.84 -7.50 17.12
CA ILE A 479 11.97 -7.28 18.29
C ILE A 479 10.92 -6.22 17.97
N ASP A 480 11.32 -5.12 17.33
CA ASP A 480 10.43 -4.03 16.93
C ASP A 480 9.34 -4.51 15.96
N ILE A 481 9.71 -5.27 14.93
CA ILE A 481 8.77 -5.91 13.99
C ILE A 481 7.77 -6.81 14.71
N ILE A 482 8.28 -7.72 15.55
CA ILE A 482 7.44 -8.68 16.29
C ILE A 482 6.42 -7.93 17.16
N LYS A 483 6.85 -6.89 17.90
CA LYS A 483 5.95 -6.08 18.72
C LYS A 483 4.81 -5.47 17.89
N HIS A 484 5.10 -4.91 16.71
CA HIS A 484 4.08 -4.34 15.82
C HIS A 484 3.07 -5.40 15.36
N TRP A 485 3.52 -6.61 14.98
CA TRP A 485 2.63 -7.69 14.58
C TRP A 485 1.72 -8.16 15.72
N PHE A 486 2.26 -8.34 16.93
CA PHE A 486 1.46 -8.74 18.09
C PHE A 486 0.44 -7.67 18.50
N ASP A 487 0.74 -6.38 18.29
CA ASP A 487 -0.21 -5.30 18.55
C ASP A 487 -1.40 -5.23 17.57
N MET A 488 -1.38 -6.03 16.49
CA MET A 488 -2.51 -6.20 15.57
C MET A 488 -3.53 -7.26 16.02
N LEU A 489 -3.26 -8.02 17.09
CA LEU A 489 -4.18 -9.01 17.63
C LEU A 489 -5.54 -8.40 17.95
N ASN A 490 -6.61 -8.98 17.39
CA ASN A 490 -7.97 -8.70 17.84
C ASN A 490 -8.30 -9.48 19.13
N SER A 491 -9.47 -9.23 19.71
CA SER A 491 -9.84 -9.85 20.99
C SER A 491 -9.99 -11.38 20.98
N ASN A 492 -10.03 -12.01 19.80
CA ASN A 492 -10.02 -13.47 19.63
C ASN A 492 -8.61 -14.03 19.42
N GLY A 493 -7.58 -13.19 19.42
CA GLY A 493 -6.20 -13.58 19.14
C GLY A 493 -5.90 -13.80 17.65
N TRP A 494 -6.73 -13.28 16.75
CA TRP A 494 -6.47 -13.32 15.30
C TRP A 494 -5.67 -12.09 14.86
N ILE A 495 -4.76 -12.31 13.91
CA ILE A 495 -3.96 -11.31 13.20
C ILE A 495 -4.30 -11.39 11.72
#